data_AF-A0A212D7Y1-F1
#
_entry.id   AF-A0A212D7Y1-F1
#
_cell.length_a   1.000
_cell.length_b   1.000
_cell.length_c   1.000
_cell.angle_alpha   90.00
_cell.angle_beta   90.00
_cell.angle_gamma   90.00
#
_symmetry.space_group_name_H-M   'P 1'
#
loop_
_entity.id
_entity.type
_entity.pdbx_description
1 polymer ?
#
loop_
_entity_poly.entity_id
_entity_poly.type
_entity_poly.pdbx_seq_one_letter_code
_entity_poly.pdbx_strand_id
1 'polypeptide(L)'
;MPSRGLVAGPNFEYFQRRYFTPAEVAQHNQPEDLWVSYLGNVYNLTPLAQEYKGDLLLKPIVEVAGQDISHWFDPKTRDIRKHIDPLTGSLRYRTPRGRFLHVPPQLPRSDWANDFGKPWWQGSRYEVGRLSAKTRNIRIINTLTSQEHTLEVGALESMWEILHRYLPYNAHAASYTWKYEGKNLNMDYTLEENGIQDQQEEFDYLNMDSTLYTPAVLLYFNDDLTEL
;
A
#
# COMPACT_ATOMS: atom_id res chain seq x y z
N MET A 1 -9.88 -27.78 1.24
CA MET A 1 -9.56 -28.29 2.59
C MET A 1 -9.23 -27.07 3.44
N PRO A 2 -9.79 -26.89 4.65
CA PRO A 2 -9.39 -25.76 5.49
C PRO A 2 -8.01 -26.07 6.08
N SER A 3 -7.01 -25.28 5.73
CA SER A 3 -5.69 -25.31 6.36
C SER A 3 -5.88 -24.98 7.85
N ARG A 4 -5.58 -25.96 8.69
CA ARG A 4 -5.63 -25.85 10.15
C ARG A 4 -4.44 -25.03 10.64
N GLY A 5 -4.59 -23.71 10.69
CA GLY A 5 -3.90 -22.92 11.71
C GLY A 5 -4.65 -23.05 13.03
N LEU A 6 -3.94 -23.13 14.16
CA LEU A 6 -4.55 -23.12 15.50
C LEU A 6 -5.40 -21.87 15.77
N VAL A 7 -5.14 -20.77 15.06
CA VAL A 7 -5.97 -19.57 15.08
C VAL A 7 -7.00 -19.66 13.96
N ALA A 8 -8.29 -19.67 14.30
CA ALA A 8 -9.38 -19.55 13.33
C ALA A 8 -9.24 -18.21 12.59
N GLY A 9 -8.80 -18.26 11.34
CA GLY A 9 -8.43 -17.08 10.57
C GLY A 9 -8.87 -17.15 9.11
N PRO A 10 -8.71 -16.04 8.36
CA PRO A 10 -8.98 -16.03 6.94
C PRO A 10 -8.03 -17.00 6.21
N ASN A 11 -8.51 -17.63 5.14
CA ASN A 11 -7.63 -18.43 4.28
C ASN A 11 -6.66 -17.48 3.55
N PHE A 12 -5.37 -17.61 3.85
CA PHE A 12 -4.32 -16.78 3.26
C PHE A 12 -4.18 -16.92 1.74
N GLU A 13 -4.68 -18.00 1.13
CA GLU A 13 -4.74 -18.13 -0.34
C GLU A 13 -5.68 -17.09 -0.98
N TYR A 14 -6.72 -16.67 -0.27
CA TYR A 14 -7.72 -15.70 -0.74
C TYR A 14 -7.70 -14.38 0.04
N PHE A 15 -6.78 -14.25 1.00
CA PHE A 15 -6.70 -13.07 1.84
C PHE A 15 -6.14 -11.89 1.05
N GLN A 16 -6.96 -10.87 0.87
CA GLN A 16 -6.55 -9.62 0.24
C GLN A 16 -6.25 -8.58 1.32
N ARG A 17 -5.00 -8.13 1.36
CA ARG A 17 -4.56 -7.03 2.22
C ARG A 17 -5.28 -5.75 1.81
N ARG A 18 -5.82 -5.02 2.78
CA ARG A 18 -6.57 -3.79 2.51
C ARG A 18 -5.72 -2.55 2.59
N TYR A 19 -4.62 -2.62 3.34
CA TYR A 19 -3.71 -1.52 3.58
C TYR A 19 -2.31 -1.85 3.07
N PHE A 20 -1.63 -0.82 2.57
CA PHE A 20 -0.30 -0.90 1.99
C PHE A 20 0.54 0.27 2.52
N THR A 21 1.82 0.02 2.81
CA THR A 21 2.75 1.06 3.24
C THR A 21 3.34 1.79 2.03
N PRO A 22 3.78 3.06 2.18
CA PRO A 22 4.46 3.79 1.10
C PRO A 22 5.71 3.06 0.59
N ALA A 23 6.48 2.43 1.49
CA ALA A 23 7.66 1.65 1.12
C ALA A 23 7.32 0.43 0.26
N GLU A 24 6.16 -0.20 0.50
CA GLU A 24 5.68 -1.31 -0.32
C GLU A 24 5.26 -0.85 -1.71
N VAL A 25 4.49 0.24 -1.81
CA VAL A 25 4.14 0.83 -3.11
C VAL A 25 5.40 1.21 -3.91
N ALA A 26 6.44 1.72 -3.24
CA ALA A 26 7.70 2.10 -3.86
C ALA A 26 8.49 0.92 -4.47
N GLN A 27 8.26 -0.32 -4.03
CA GLN A 27 8.88 -1.51 -4.63
C GLN A 27 8.30 -1.82 -6.02
N HIS A 28 7.05 -1.42 -6.27
CA HIS A 28 6.33 -1.62 -7.53
C HIS A 28 6.58 -0.43 -8.49
N ASN A 29 7.83 -0.29 -8.93
CA ASN A 29 8.31 0.86 -9.70
C ASN A 29 8.72 0.54 -11.16
N GLN A 30 8.35 -0.63 -11.68
CA GLN A 30 8.73 -1.06 -13.03
C GLN A 30 7.55 -0.98 -14.00
N PRO A 31 7.76 -0.87 -15.32
CA PRO A 31 6.68 -0.91 -16.30
C PRO A 31 5.86 -2.21 -16.26
N GLU A 32 6.50 -3.32 -15.92
CA GLU A 32 5.86 -4.63 -15.76
C GLU A 32 5.18 -4.82 -14.40
N ASP A 33 5.48 -3.93 -13.44
CA ASP A 33 4.91 -3.92 -12.09
C ASP A 33 4.78 -2.48 -11.58
N LEU A 34 3.74 -1.79 -12.06
CA LEU A 34 3.56 -0.35 -11.96
C LEU A 34 2.43 -0.04 -10.99
N TRP A 35 2.78 0.36 -9.77
CA TRP A 35 1.79 0.85 -8.80
C TRP A 35 1.98 2.33 -8.56
N VAL A 36 0.89 3.01 -8.25
CA VAL A 36 0.89 4.41 -7.81
C VAL A 36 -0.09 4.57 -6.68
N SER A 37 0.19 5.50 -5.77
CA SER A 37 -0.79 5.92 -4.79
C SER A 37 -1.33 7.30 -5.13
N TYR A 38 -2.62 7.54 -4.88
CA TYR A 38 -3.19 8.88 -4.88
C TYR A 38 -4.46 8.95 -4.04
N LEU A 39 -4.68 10.09 -3.40
CA LEU A 39 -5.86 10.38 -2.57
C LEU A 39 -6.12 9.33 -1.49
N GLY A 40 -5.05 8.72 -0.94
CA GLY A 40 -5.11 7.70 0.11
C GLY A 40 -5.41 6.28 -0.37
N ASN A 41 -5.48 6.05 -1.69
CA ASN A 41 -5.69 4.74 -2.29
C ASN A 41 -4.47 4.30 -3.12
N VAL A 42 -4.29 2.99 -3.26
CA VAL A 42 -3.23 2.37 -4.06
C VAL A 42 -3.85 1.74 -5.30
N TYR A 43 -3.21 1.98 -6.44
CA TYR A 43 -3.68 1.53 -7.74
C TYR A 43 -2.59 0.76 -8.48
N ASN A 44 -2.95 -0.40 -9.00
CA ASN A 44 -2.10 -1.22 -9.87
C ASN A 44 -2.41 -0.88 -11.34
N LEU A 45 -1.51 -0.12 -11.97
CA LEU A 45 -1.63 0.28 -13.38
C LEU A 45 -0.84 -0.65 -14.32
N THR A 46 -0.33 -1.78 -13.86
CA THR A 46 0.33 -2.78 -14.71
C THR A 46 -0.52 -3.19 -15.92
N PRO A 47 -1.83 -3.47 -15.80
CA PRO A 47 -2.65 -3.80 -16.97
C PRO A 47 -2.77 -2.63 -17.96
N LEU A 48 -2.76 -1.39 -17.46
CA LEU A 48 -2.79 -0.18 -18.29
C LEU A 48 -1.46 -0.02 -19.04
N ALA A 49 -0.34 -0.26 -18.37
CA ALA A 49 0.98 -0.20 -18.99
C ALA A 49 1.17 -1.28 -20.07
N GLN A 50 0.57 -2.46 -19.88
CA GLN A 50 0.56 -3.53 -20.87
C GLN A 50 -0.31 -3.20 -22.09
N GLU A 51 -1.49 -2.62 -21.88
CA GLU A 51 -2.43 -2.22 -22.95
C GLU A 51 -1.83 -1.14 -23.86
N TYR A 52 -1.14 -0.15 -23.27
CA TYR A 52 -0.55 0.99 -23.98
C TYR A 52 0.97 0.89 -24.15
N LYS A 53 1.50 -0.34 -24.23
CA LYS A 53 2.95 -0.57 -24.33
C LYS A 53 3.52 0.09 -25.58
N GLY A 54 4.48 0.99 -25.38
CA GLY A 54 5.13 1.74 -26.46
C GLY A 54 4.50 3.10 -26.78
N ASP A 55 3.36 3.45 -26.16
CA ASP A 55 2.80 4.80 -26.29
C ASP A 55 3.66 5.82 -25.52
N LEU A 56 3.94 6.96 -26.15
CA LEU A 56 4.66 8.07 -25.54
C LEU A 56 3.89 8.69 -24.37
N LEU A 57 2.56 8.60 -24.38
CA LEU A 57 1.71 9.13 -23.31
C LEU A 57 1.77 8.32 -22.02
N LEU A 58 2.34 7.11 -22.07
CA LEU A 58 2.56 6.28 -20.89
C LEU A 58 3.80 6.73 -20.10
N LYS A 59 4.77 7.39 -20.75
CA LYS A 59 6.04 7.80 -20.13
C LYS A 59 5.88 8.57 -18.82
N PRO A 60 5.01 9.61 -18.72
CA PRO A 60 4.88 10.34 -17.46
C PRO A 60 4.29 9.50 -16.33
N ILE A 61 3.53 8.44 -16.63
CA ILE A 61 2.96 7.52 -15.64
C ILE A 61 4.02 6.53 -15.16
N VAL A 62 4.85 6.03 -16.07
CA VAL A 62 5.97 5.14 -15.73
C VAL A 62 7.04 5.86 -14.91
N GLU A 63 7.30 7.15 -15.20
CA GLU A 63 8.25 7.96 -14.44
C GLU A 63 7.86 8.16 -12.96
N VAL A 64 6.57 8.05 -12.64
CA VAL A 64 6.04 8.21 -11.28
C VAL A 64 5.64 6.87 -10.66
N ALA A 65 6.06 5.75 -11.25
CA ALA A 65 5.84 4.43 -10.70
C ALA A 65 6.45 4.32 -9.29
N GLY A 66 5.69 3.75 -8.36
CA GLY A 66 6.03 3.63 -6.95
C GLY A 66 5.92 4.94 -6.15
N GLN A 67 5.36 6.01 -6.71
CA GLN A 67 5.24 7.31 -6.03
C GLN A 67 3.80 7.70 -5.71
N ASP A 68 3.66 8.66 -4.79
CA ASP A 68 2.39 9.33 -4.51
C ASP A 68 2.13 10.49 -5.48
N ILE A 69 1.14 10.30 -6.35
CA ILE A 69 0.71 11.29 -7.35
C ILE A 69 -0.52 12.08 -6.89
N SER A 70 -0.84 12.07 -5.60
CA SER A 70 -1.93 12.88 -5.00
C SER A 70 -1.89 14.36 -5.42
N HIS A 71 -0.70 14.91 -5.67
CA HIS A 71 -0.51 16.30 -6.10
C HIS A 71 -1.09 16.62 -7.50
N TRP A 72 -1.36 15.61 -8.34
CA TRP A 72 -2.00 15.77 -9.65
C TRP A 72 -3.50 16.00 -9.53
N PHE A 73 -4.11 15.53 -8.45
CA PHE A 73 -5.56 15.47 -8.29
C PHE A 73 -6.08 16.59 -7.40
N ASP A 74 -7.33 16.98 -7.62
CA ASP A 74 -8.10 17.79 -6.69
C ASP A 74 -8.84 16.85 -5.71
N PRO A 75 -8.59 16.97 -4.39
CA PRO A 75 -9.22 16.11 -3.39
C PRO A 75 -10.76 16.12 -3.42
N LYS A 76 -11.39 17.22 -3.88
CA LYS A 76 -12.85 17.36 -3.89
C LYS A 76 -13.50 16.68 -5.09
N THR A 77 -12.95 16.89 -6.28
CA THR A 77 -13.52 16.35 -7.53
C THR A 77 -13.01 14.95 -7.84
N ARG A 78 -11.89 14.54 -7.23
CA ARG A 78 -11.12 13.33 -7.58
C ARG A 78 -10.68 13.29 -9.05
N ASP A 79 -10.70 14.44 -9.71
CA ASP A 79 -10.25 14.63 -11.08
C ASP A 79 -8.89 15.32 -11.07
N ILE A 80 -8.17 15.26 -12.19
CA ILE A 80 -6.89 15.96 -12.33
C ILE A 80 -7.15 17.47 -12.17
N ARG A 81 -6.26 18.16 -11.44
CA ARG A 81 -6.33 19.60 -11.22
C ARG A 81 -6.46 20.34 -12.56
N LYS A 82 -7.33 21.34 -12.61
CA LYS A 82 -7.56 22.15 -13.80
C LYS A 82 -7.02 23.57 -13.60
N HIS A 83 -6.61 24.19 -14.70
CA HIS A 83 -6.22 25.60 -14.74
C HIS A 83 -6.86 26.26 -15.96
N ILE A 84 -7.00 27.59 -15.92
CA ILE A 84 -7.43 28.36 -17.08
C ILE A 84 -6.18 28.67 -17.90
N ASP A 85 -6.19 28.27 -19.17
CA ASP A 85 -5.10 28.61 -20.08
C ASP A 85 -5.09 30.13 -20.34
N PRO A 86 -3.98 30.84 -20.08
CA PRO A 86 -3.93 32.29 -20.29
C PRO A 86 -4.09 32.70 -21.75
N LEU A 87 -3.76 31.82 -22.71
CA LEU A 87 -3.83 32.12 -24.14
C LEU A 87 -5.22 31.89 -24.72
N THR A 88 -5.88 30.79 -24.33
CA THR A 88 -7.17 30.40 -24.91
C THR A 88 -8.37 30.67 -24.00
N GLY A 89 -8.15 31.06 -22.74
CA GLY A 89 -9.20 31.26 -21.73
C GLY A 89 -9.97 29.99 -21.38
N SER A 90 -9.50 28.81 -21.82
CA SER A 90 -10.22 27.54 -21.69
C SER A 90 -9.78 26.79 -20.43
N LEU A 91 -10.70 26.09 -19.77
CA LEU A 91 -10.38 25.23 -18.63
C LEU A 91 -9.68 23.95 -19.11
N ARG A 92 -8.45 23.71 -18.67
CA ARG A 92 -7.60 22.59 -19.09
C ARG A 92 -7.00 21.84 -17.92
N TYR A 93 -6.69 20.56 -18.11
CA TYR A 93 -5.95 19.77 -17.12
C TYR A 93 -4.54 20.33 -16.92
N ARG A 94 -4.07 20.32 -15.68
CA ARG A 94 -2.74 20.80 -15.29
C ARG A 94 -1.75 19.64 -15.40
N THR A 95 -0.98 19.62 -16.49
CA THR A 95 -0.01 18.56 -16.78
C THR A 95 1.41 19.13 -16.93
N PRO A 96 2.09 19.50 -15.82
CA PRO A 96 3.38 20.21 -15.88
C PRO A 96 4.50 19.36 -16.50
N ARG A 97 4.43 18.03 -16.36
CA ARG A 97 5.39 17.08 -16.93
C ARG A 97 5.00 16.60 -18.34
N GLY A 98 4.01 17.23 -18.96
CA GLY A 98 3.50 16.85 -20.27
C GLY A 98 2.23 16.00 -20.21
N ARG A 99 1.59 15.83 -21.37
CA ARG A 99 0.34 15.07 -21.52
C ARG A 99 0.59 13.58 -21.27
N PHE A 100 -0.26 12.97 -20.46
CA PHE A 100 -0.27 11.53 -20.25
C PHE A 100 -1.58 10.88 -20.72
N LEU A 101 -1.64 9.56 -20.63
CA LEU A 101 -2.73 8.73 -21.15
C LEU A 101 -4.12 9.22 -20.70
N HIS A 102 -5.11 9.15 -21.60
CA HIS A 102 -6.51 9.59 -21.41
C HIS A 102 -6.74 11.10 -21.18
N VAL A 103 -5.69 11.92 -21.08
CA VAL A 103 -5.83 13.39 -21.04
C VAL A 103 -6.04 13.91 -22.47
N PRO A 104 -7.11 14.68 -22.77
CA PRO A 104 -7.36 15.21 -24.12
C PRO A 104 -6.26 16.16 -24.60
N PRO A 105 -6.02 16.28 -25.92
CA PRO A 105 -5.05 17.21 -26.47
C PRO A 105 -5.51 18.67 -26.26
N GLN A 106 -4.56 19.60 -26.26
CA GLN A 106 -4.85 21.04 -26.05
C GLN A 106 -5.68 21.66 -27.18
N LEU A 107 -5.55 21.13 -28.39
CA LEU A 107 -6.28 21.56 -29.58
C LEU A 107 -7.02 20.37 -30.18
N PRO A 108 -8.12 20.60 -30.93
CA PRO A 108 -8.81 19.54 -31.63
C PRO A 108 -7.84 18.80 -32.55
N ARG A 109 -7.75 17.48 -32.42
CA ARG A 109 -6.97 16.63 -33.32
C ARG A 109 -7.79 15.43 -33.75
N SER A 110 -7.61 15.00 -35.00
CA SER A 110 -8.30 13.84 -35.58
C SER A 110 -7.67 12.49 -35.22
N ASP A 111 -6.48 12.50 -34.63
CA ASP A 111 -5.69 11.33 -34.27
C ASP A 111 -5.82 10.92 -32.79
N TRP A 112 -6.77 11.52 -32.06
CA TRP A 112 -7.06 11.19 -30.67
C TRP A 112 -8.45 10.56 -30.55
N ALA A 113 -8.48 9.26 -30.27
CA ALA A 113 -9.71 8.53 -30.01
C ALA A 113 -10.19 8.74 -28.56
N ASN A 114 -11.50 8.90 -28.38
CA ASN A 114 -12.17 9.07 -27.09
C ASN A 114 -13.07 7.88 -26.72
N ASP A 115 -12.81 6.72 -27.30
CA ASP A 115 -13.60 5.48 -27.18
C ASP A 115 -13.19 4.60 -25.98
N PHE A 116 -12.17 5.00 -25.21
CA PHE A 116 -11.71 4.33 -23.99
C PHE A 116 -12.69 4.39 -22.81
N GLY A 117 -13.84 5.05 -22.96
CA GLY A 117 -14.87 5.15 -21.94
C GLY A 117 -14.48 6.08 -20.79
N LYS A 118 -14.00 5.52 -19.69
CA LYS A 118 -13.58 6.30 -18.51
C LYS A 118 -12.06 6.43 -18.46
N PRO A 119 -11.51 7.61 -18.14
CA PRO A 119 -10.09 7.76 -17.85
C PRO A 119 -9.60 6.79 -16.79
N TRP A 120 -8.29 6.48 -16.78
CA TRP A 120 -7.76 5.43 -15.92
C TRP A 120 -7.83 5.79 -14.43
N TRP A 121 -7.82 7.10 -14.12
CA TRP A 121 -7.99 7.63 -12.77
C TRP A 121 -9.45 7.71 -12.31
N GLN A 122 -10.42 7.44 -13.21
CA GLN A 122 -11.84 7.50 -12.92
C GLN A 122 -12.43 6.09 -12.79
N GLY A 123 -12.53 5.61 -11.55
CA GLY A 123 -13.17 4.34 -11.21
C GLY A 123 -12.35 3.51 -10.24
N SER A 124 -12.81 2.28 -9.98
CA SER A 124 -12.16 1.31 -9.08
C SER A 124 -11.48 0.16 -9.83
N ARG A 125 -11.37 0.24 -11.16
CA ARG A 125 -10.85 -0.87 -12.01
C ARG A 125 -9.42 -1.27 -11.62
N TYR A 126 -8.60 -0.30 -11.22
CA TYR A 126 -7.20 -0.50 -10.90
C TYR A 126 -6.92 -0.41 -9.39
N GLU A 127 -7.94 -0.20 -8.56
CA GLU A 127 -7.78 -0.03 -7.11
C GLU A 127 -7.45 -1.38 -6.46
N VAL A 128 -6.34 -1.45 -5.72
CA VAL A 128 -5.92 -2.67 -4.99
C VAL A 128 -6.13 -2.56 -3.48
N GLY A 129 -6.15 -1.34 -2.95
CA GLY A 129 -6.39 -1.10 -1.53
C GLY A 129 -6.10 0.34 -1.14
N ARG A 130 -5.86 0.57 0.15
CA ARG A 130 -5.65 1.88 0.75
C ARG A 130 -4.19 2.07 1.16
N LEU A 131 -3.70 3.31 1.01
CA LEU A 131 -2.39 3.69 1.52
C LEU A 131 -2.50 3.98 3.01
N SER A 132 -1.61 3.40 3.82
CA SER A 132 -1.56 3.69 5.24
C SER A 132 -1.08 5.13 5.48
N ALA A 133 -1.91 5.94 6.14
CA ALA A 133 -1.61 7.34 6.42
C ALA A 133 -0.47 7.53 7.43
N LYS A 134 -0.38 6.64 8.42
CA LYS A 134 0.68 6.60 9.41
C LYS A 134 1.28 5.18 9.41
N THR A 135 2.60 5.11 9.30
CA THR A 135 3.36 3.87 9.39
C THR A 135 4.27 3.91 10.59
N ARG A 136 4.52 2.74 11.16
CA ARG A 136 5.44 2.54 12.29
C ARG A 136 6.19 1.24 12.12
N ASN A 137 7.34 1.14 12.77
CA ASN A 137 8.11 -0.09 12.79
C ASN A 137 7.71 -0.95 13.97
N ILE A 138 7.68 -2.26 13.76
CA ILE A 138 7.54 -3.27 14.81
C ILE A 138 8.65 -4.31 14.63
N ARG A 139 9.12 -4.87 15.74
CA ARG A 139 10.10 -5.97 15.72
C ARG A 139 9.38 -7.26 16.02
N ILE A 140 9.49 -8.23 15.14
CA ILE A 140 8.95 -9.58 15.33
C ILE A 140 10.11 -10.48 15.70
N ILE A 141 10.06 -11.05 16.90
CA ILE A 141 11.10 -11.92 17.44
C ILE A 141 10.56 -13.33 17.58
N ASN A 142 11.16 -14.27 16.85
CA ASN A 142 10.88 -15.68 17.04
C ASN A 142 11.62 -16.19 18.28
N THR A 143 10.89 -16.55 19.34
CA THR A 143 11.52 -16.97 20.59
C THR A 143 12.17 -18.34 20.50
N LEU A 144 11.80 -19.17 19.53
CA LEU A 144 12.39 -20.49 19.31
C LEU A 144 13.75 -20.38 18.60
N THR A 145 13.84 -19.57 17.55
CA THR A 145 15.06 -19.44 16.73
C THR A 145 15.93 -18.24 17.11
N SER A 146 15.44 -17.35 17.98
CA SER A 146 16.05 -16.05 18.32
C SER A 146 16.26 -15.12 17.12
N GLN A 147 15.54 -15.35 16.02
CA GLN A 147 15.57 -14.48 14.84
C GLN A 147 14.68 -13.25 15.05
N GLU A 148 15.17 -12.10 14.62
CA GLU A 148 14.50 -10.82 14.73
C GLU A 148 14.34 -10.17 13.36
N HIS A 149 13.12 -9.74 13.04
CA HIS A 149 12.80 -9.03 11.80
C HIS A 149 12.05 -7.75 12.13
N THR A 150 12.48 -6.64 11.54
CA THR A 150 11.77 -5.36 11.64
C THR A 150 10.82 -5.22 10.46
N LEU A 151 9.54 -4.98 10.72
CA LEU A 151 8.53 -4.72 9.70
C LEU A 151 8.00 -3.30 9.85
N GLU A 152 7.87 -2.60 8.72
CA GLU A 152 7.06 -1.39 8.63
C GLU A 152 5.59 -1.77 8.42
N VAL A 153 4.73 -1.27 9.29
CA VAL A 153 3.30 -1.61 9.35
C VAL A 153 2.45 -0.35 9.45
N GLY A 154 1.23 -0.41 8.91
CA GLY A 154 0.26 0.68 9.00
C GLY A 154 -0.47 0.70 10.36
N ALA A 155 -0.85 1.89 10.84
CA ALA A 155 -1.62 2.00 12.09
C ALA A 155 -2.98 1.28 12.04
N LEU A 156 -3.60 1.23 10.86
CA LEU A 156 -4.92 0.61 10.62
C LEU A 156 -4.84 -0.86 10.20
N GLU A 157 -3.63 -1.43 10.09
CA GLU A 157 -3.46 -2.84 9.74
C GLU A 157 -3.90 -3.73 10.91
N SER A 158 -4.63 -4.80 10.60
CA SER A 158 -4.91 -5.84 11.58
C SER A 158 -3.70 -6.75 11.76
N MET A 159 -3.63 -7.46 12.89
CA MET A 159 -2.59 -8.45 13.12
C MET A 159 -2.56 -9.56 12.04
N TRP A 160 -3.69 -9.87 11.38
CA TRP A 160 -3.71 -10.74 10.19
C TRP A 160 -2.92 -10.18 9.00
N GLU A 161 -3.05 -8.88 8.71
CA GLU A 161 -2.32 -8.22 7.61
C GLU A 161 -0.82 -8.16 7.92
N ILE A 162 -0.47 -7.93 9.20
CA ILE A 162 0.90 -7.95 9.70
C ILE A 162 1.51 -9.36 9.60
N LEU A 163 0.76 -10.40 9.99
CA LEU A 163 1.18 -11.79 9.82
C LEU A 163 1.41 -12.11 8.34
N HIS A 164 0.51 -11.71 7.45
CA HIS A 164 0.69 -11.91 6.01
C HIS A 164 1.98 -11.24 5.49
N ARG A 165 2.36 -10.07 6.02
CA ARG A 165 3.64 -9.39 5.70
C ARG A 165 4.85 -10.18 6.21
N TYR A 166 4.69 -10.93 7.30
CA TYR A 166 5.76 -11.73 7.91
C TYR A 166 5.93 -13.14 7.30
N LEU A 167 4.90 -13.68 6.63
CA LEU A 167 4.94 -15.03 6.03
C LEU A 167 6.17 -15.33 5.14
N PRO A 168 6.73 -14.39 4.34
CA PRO A 168 7.95 -14.65 3.57
C PRO A 168 9.17 -15.00 4.43
N TYR A 169 9.22 -14.54 5.69
CA TYR A 169 10.30 -14.87 6.63
C TYR A 169 10.06 -16.19 7.36
N ASN A 170 8.79 -16.51 7.64
CA ASN A 170 8.39 -17.78 8.26
C ASN A 170 7.00 -18.20 7.75
N ALA A 171 6.98 -19.19 6.85
CA ALA A 171 5.75 -19.71 6.25
C ALA A 171 4.79 -20.32 7.28
N HIS A 172 5.31 -20.79 8.42
CA HIS A 172 4.51 -21.40 9.49
C HIS A 172 4.08 -20.39 10.56
N ALA A 173 4.32 -19.08 10.38
CA ALA A 173 4.01 -18.07 11.39
C ALA A 173 2.52 -17.98 11.79
N ALA A 174 1.61 -18.52 10.96
CA ALA A 174 0.19 -18.62 11.28
C ALA A 174 -0.12 -19.60 12.42
N SER A 175 0.76 -20.57 12.66
CA SER A 175 0.66 -21.55 13.75
C SER A 175 1.21 -21.05 15.08
N TYR A 176 1.96 -19.94 15.06
CA TYR A 176 2.60 -19.39 16.25
C TYR A 176 1.61 -18.56 17.07
N THR A 177 1.80 -18.52 18.38
CA THR A 177 1.08 -17.58 19.26
C THR A 177 1.82 -16.25 19.30
N TRP A 178 1.13 -15.19 18.87
CA TRP A 178 1.65 -13.81 18.88
C TRP A 178 1.39 -13.17 20.24
N LYS A 179 2.43 -12.64 20.89
CA LYS A 179 2.34 -12.02 22.21
C LYS A 179 3.05 -10.67 22.29
N TYR A 180 2.52 -9.77 23.11
CA TYR A 180 3.14 -8.50 23.49
C TYR A 180 3.07 -8.35 25.00
N GLU A 181 4.20 -8.04 25.65
CA GLU A 181 4.31 -7.91 27.11
C GLU A 181 3.65 -9.07 27.91
N GLY A 182 3.79 -10.29 27.39
CA GLY A 182 3.23 -11.51 28.00
C GLY A 182 1.73 -11.74 27.76
N LYS A 183 1.02 -10.83 27.10
CA LYS A 183 -0.39 -10.97 26.71
C LYS A 183 -0.52 -11.51 25.29
N ASN A 184 -1.49 -12.38 25.07
CA ASN A 184 -1.81 -12.87 23.73
C ASN A 184 -2.48 -11.76 22.92
N LEU A 185 -2.01 -11.56 21.69
CA LEU A 185 -2.61 -10.60 20.76
C LEU A 185 -3.85 -11.20 20.10
N ASN A 186 -4.88 -10.38 19.93
CA ASN A 186 -6.04 -10.73 19.11
C ASN A 186 -5.71 -10.44 17.64
N MET A 187 -5.84 -11.46 16.79
CA MET A 187 -5.46 -11.37 15.38
C MET A 187 -6.39 -10.48 14.54
N ASP A 188 -7.64 -10.30 14.98
CA ASP A 188 -8.61 -9.45 14.29
C ASP A 188 -8.44 -7.96 14.61
N TYR A 189 -7.70 -7.66 15.68
CA TYR A 189 -7.50 -6.30 16.16
C TYR A 189 -6.26 -5.65 15.55
N THR A 190 -6.28 -4.33 15.52
CA THR A 190 -5.12 -3.49 15.20
C THR A 190 -4.10 -3.54 16.33
N LEU A 191 -2.91 -3.02 16.06
CA LEU A 191 -1.86 -2.90 17.08
C LEU A 191 -2.31 -2.00 18.26
N GLU A 192 -3.01 -0.89 18.00
CA GLU A 192 -3.51 0.01 19.05
C GLU A 192 -4.57 -0.65 19.93
N GLU A 193 -5.53 -1.36 19.31
CA GLU A 193 -6.58 -2.10 20.03
C GLU A 193 -6.01 -3.23 20.88
N ASN A 194 -4.89 -3.82 20.47
CA ASN A 194 -4.14 -4.79 21.25
C ASN A 194 -3.27 -4.17 22.36
N GLY A 195 -3.33 -2.85 22.55
CA GLY A 195 -2.59 -2.12 23.59
C GLY A 195 -1.15 -1.75 23.20
N ILE A 196 -0.76 -1.91 21.93
CA ILE A 196 0.53 -1.45 21.42
C ILE A 196 0.35 -0.02 20.91
N GLN A 197 0.53 0.94 21.83
CA GLN A 197 0.37 2.36 21.54
C GLN A 197 1.47 2.89 20.63
N ASP A 198 1.11 3.89 19.83
CA ASP A 198 2.06 4.62 19.02
C ASP A 198 2.62 5.80 19.82
N GLN A 199 3.90 5.70 20.19
CA GLN A 199 4.61 6.71 20.99
C GLN A 199 5.46 7.65 20.13
N GLN A 200 5.35 7.57 18.80
CA GLN A 200 6.20 8.36 17.90
C GLN A 200 6.07 9.87 18.14
N GLU A 201 4.84 10.37 18.36
CA GLU A 201 4.61 11.80 18.62
C GLU A 201 5.20 12.27 19.95
N GLU A 202 5.22 11.40 20.96
CA GLU A 202 5.83 11.68 22.26
C GLU A 202 7.35 11.70 22.15
N PHE A 203 7.95 10.76 21.42
CA PHE A 203 9.39 10.74 21.15
C PHE A 203 9.84 11.97 20.37
N ASP A 204 9.10 12.36 19.34
CA ASP A 204 9.37 13.56 18.55
C ASP A 204 9.31 14.81 19.43
N TYR A 205 8.31 14.91 20.32
CA TYR A 205 8.17 16.01 21.26
C TYR A 205 9.33 16.06 22.29
N LEU A 206 9.76 14.90 22.79
CA LEU A 206 10.86 14.77 23.75
C LEU A 206 12.25 14.77 23.10
N ASN A 207 12.33 14.88 21.76
CA ASN A 207 13.56 14.80 20.97
C ASN A 207 14.37 13.52 21.26
N MET A 208 13.65 12.41 21.47
CA MET A 208 14.21 11.07 21.65
C MET A 208 14.33 10.36 20.30
N ASP A 209 15.34 9.52 20.17
CA ASP A 209 15.49 8.70 18.97
C ASP A 209 14.43 7.58 18.94
N SER A 210 13.46 7.73 18.05
CA SER A 210 12.33 6.80 17.87
C SER A 210 12.79 5.41 17.44
N THR A 211 13.99 5.24 16.89
CA THR A 211 14.53 3.93 16.52
C THR A 211 14.91 3.08 17.73
N LEU A 212 15.26 3.72 18.86
CA LEU A 212 15.68 3.04 20.08
C LEU A 212 14.51 2.33 20.79
N TYR A 213 13.28 2.77 20.57
CA TYR A 213 12.09 2.23 21.22
C TYR A 213 11.11 1.65 20.20
N THR A 214 11.57 0.64 19.45
CA THR A 214 10.68 -0.09 18.55
C THR A 214 10.00 -1.25 19.30
N PRO A 215 8.66 -1.29 19.37
CA PRO A 215 7.92 -2.32 20.12
C PRO A 215 8.22 -3.72 19.58
N ALA A 216 8.39 -4.68 20.48
CA ALA A 216 8.74 -6.06 20.15
C ALA A 216 7.55 -7.00 20.36
N VAL A 217 7.14 -7.66 19.29
CA VAL A 217 6.12 -8.71 19.29
C VAL A 217 6.83 -10.07 19.26
N LEU A 218 6.48 -10.91 20.22
CA LEU A 218 7.11 -12.21 20.45
C LEU A 218 6.27 -13.32 19.80
N LEU A 219 6.92 -14.17 19.02
CA LEU A 219 6.31 -15.37 18.44
C LEU A 219 6.70 -16.60 19.25
N TYR A 220 5.70 -17.24 19.84
CA TYR A 220 5.86 -18.51 20.54
C TYR A 220 5.41 -19.65 19.63
N PHE A 221 6.32 -20.59 19.37
CA PHE A 221 6.00 -21.80 18.65
C PHE A 221 4.97 -22.62 19.42
N ASN A 222 3.90 -23.03 18.74
CA ASN A 222 2.99 -24.04 19.23
C ASN A 222 3.40 -25.37 18.58
N ASP A 223 3.45 -26.45 19.36
CA ASP A 223 3.76 -27.78 18.82
C ASP A 223 2.54 -28.32 18.06
N ASP A 224 2.40 -27.90 16.81
CA ASP A 224 1.36 -28.35 15.89
C ASP A 224 1.93 -29.10 14.68
N LEU A 225 1.34 -30.27 14.40
CA LEU A 225 1.65 -31.10 13.24
C LEU A 225 1.03 -30.50 11.97
N THR A 226 1.40 -29.28 11.58
CA THR A 226 0.98 -28.72 10.29
C THR A 226 1.88 -29.26 9.18
N GLU A 227 1.35 -30.19 8.39
CA GLU A 227 1.98 -30.64 7.13
C GLU A 227 1.63 -29.68 5.98
N LEU A 228 2.57 -29.54 5.03
CA LEU A 228 2.53 -28.67 3.84
C LEU A 228 1.43 -29.04 2.84
#